data_AF-A0A496B4W1-F1
#
_entry.id   AF-A0A496B4W1-F1
#
_cell.length_a   1.000
_cell.length_b   1.000
_cell.length_c   1.000
_cell.angle_alpha   90.00
_cell.angle_beta   90.00
_cell.angle_gamma   90.00
#
_symmetry.space_group_name_H-M   'P 1'
#
loop_
_entity.id
_entity.type
_entity.pdbx_description
1 polymer ?
#
loop_
_entity_poly.entity_id
_entity_poly.type
_entity_poly.pdbx_seq_one_letter_code
_entity_poly.pdbx_strand_id
1 'polypeptide(L)' 'MHEAPIVQYFGAHAAREACRKSILKVLELRLHPEATRDFQSTLEAIDDAQGLDELLSAAVLADTLEDFQNALDAVRK' A
#
# COMPACT_ATOMS: atom_id res chain seq x y z
N MET A 1 -33.75 -0.56 10.56
CA MET A 1 -33.45 0.11 9.28
C MET A 1 -32.08 -0.39 8.86
N HIS A 2 -31.99 -1.12 7.74
CA HIS A 2 -30.71 -1.67 7.26
C HIS A 2 -29.89 -0.54 6.65
N GLU A 3 -29.03 0.05 7.47
CA GLU A 3 -28.04 1.02 7.01
C GLU A 3 -27.09 0.31 6.05
N ALA A 4 -27.00 0.87 4.84
CA ALA A 4 -26.66 0.16 3.62
C ALA A 4 -25.22 -0.39 3.63
N PRO A 5 -24.99 -1.61 3.12
CA PRO A 5 -23.65 -2.20 2.94
C PRO A 5 -22.69 -1.36 2.07
N ILE A 6 -23.25 -0.37 1.37
CA ILE A 6 -22.56 0.56 0.47
C ILE A 6 -21.62 1.51 1.25
N VAL A 7 -22.00 2.00 2.44
CA VAL A 7 -21.16 2.92 3.23
C VAL A 7 -19.88 2.24 3.72
N GLN A 8 -19.98 0.97 4.12
CA GLN A 8 -18.82 0.18 4.54
C GLN A 8 -17.90 -0.14 3.36
N TYR A 9 -18.45 -0.37 2.16
CA TYR A 9 -17.66 -0.61 0.96
C TYR A 9 -16.84 0.63 0.55
N PHE A 10 -17.45 1.82 0.57
CA PHE A 10 -16.73 3.07 0.28
C PHE A 10 -15.70 3.40 1.36
N GLY A 11 -15.98 3.12 2.63
CA GLY A 11 -15.01 3.28 3.72
C GLY A 11 -13.80 2.37 3.56
N ALA A 12 -14.00 1.09 3.21
CA ALA A 12 -12.92 0.14 2.99
C ALA A 12 -12.07 0.51 1.76
N HIS A 13 -12.69 0.94 0.66
CA HIS A 13 -11.96 1.41 -0.52
C HIS A 13 -11.12 2.65 -0.21
N ALA A 14 -11.72 3.66 0.43
CA ALA A 14 -11.02 4.89 0.80
C ALA A 14 -9.87 4.63 1.77
N ALA A 15 -10.03 3.70 2.71
CA ALA A 15 -8.96 3.30 3.63
C ALA A 15 -7.77 2.64 2.89
N ARG A 16 -8.04 1.76 1.93
CA ARG A 16 -7.00 1.12 1.11
C ARG A 16 -6.27 2.14 0.25
N GLU A 17 -7.00 3.04 -0.41
CA GLU A 17 -6.39 4.13 -1.18
C GLU A 17 -5.52 5.05 -0.31
N ALA A 18 -5.98 5.38 0.90
CA ALA A 18 -5.19 6.15 1.85
C ALA A 18 -3.93 5.39 2.27
N CYS A 19 -4.02 4.09 2.51
CA CYS A 19 -2.87 3.25 2.84
C CYS A 19 -1.84 3.21 1.69
N ARG A 20 -2.29 2.96 0.45
CA ARG A 20 -1.44 3.00 -0.76
C ARG A 20 -0.70 4.33 -0.89
N LYS A 21 -1.39 5.46 -0.67
CA LYS A 21 -0.77 6.80 -0.70
C LYS A 21 0.26 6.99 0.42
N SER A 22 0.00 6.47 1.61
CA SER A 22 0.95 6.50 2.72
C SER A 22 2.21 5.69 2.42
N ILE A 23 2.08 4.47 1.88
CA ILE A 23 3.21 3.63 1.46
C ILE A 23 4.08 4.40 0.47
N LEU A 24 3.47 4.92 -0.59
CA LEU A 24 4.18 5.70 -1.61
C LEU A 24 4.88 6.92 -1.02
N LYS A 25 4.24 7.63 -0.08
CA LYS A 25 4.83 8.81 0.57
C LYS A 25 6.04 8.43 1.43
N VAL A 26 5.99 7.30 2.14
CA VAL A 26 7.11 6.80 2.94
C VAL A 26 8.29 6.44 2.03
N LEU A 27 8.03 5.73 0.92
CA LEU A 27 9.08 5.36 -0.03
C LEU A 27 9.73 6.57 -0.69
N GLU A 28 8.93 7.58 -1.07
CA GLU A 28 9.42 8.85 -1.61
C GLU A 28 10.35 9.56 -0.62
N LEU A 29 9.97 9.62 0.66
CA LEU A 29 10.71 10.34 1.69
C LEU A 29 11.98 9.60 2.15
N ARG A 30 11.94 8.27 2.25
CA ARG A 30 13.03 7.47 2.81
C ARG A 30 14.04 7.01 1.78
N LEU A 31 13.58 6.68 0.57
CA LEU A 31 14.40 6.00 -0.42
C LEU A 31 14.66 6.90 -1.63
N HIS A 32 13.65 7.08 -2.49
CA HIS A 32 13.77 7.96 -3.66
C HIS A 32 12.41 8.30 -4.26
N PRO A 33 12.21 9.52 -4.79
CA PRO A 33 10.96 9.91 -5.46
C PRO A 33 10.65 9.12 -6.75
N GLU A 34 11.63 8.46 -7.34
CA GLU A 34 11.41 7.61 -8.52
C GLU A 34 10.71 6.28 -8.16
N ALA A 35 10.96 5.77 -6.96
CA ALA A 35 10.32 4.57 -6.42
C ALA A 35 8.79 4.63 -6.45
N THR A 36 8.26 5.84 -6.21
CA THR A 36 6.83 6.12 -6.21
C THR A 36 6.19 5.72 -7.54
N ARG A 37 6.87 5.94 -8.68
CA ARG A 37 6.35 5.58 -10.00
C ARG A 37 6.39 4.07 -10.25
N ASP A 38 7.47 3.42 -9.83
CA ASP A 38 7.67 1.98 -10.06
C ASP A 38 6.68 1.14 -9.24
N PHE A 39 6.33 1.58 -8.03
CA PHE A 39 5.47 0.83 -7.13
C PHE A 39 4.00 1.22 -7.19
N GLN A 40 3.64 2.40 -7.71
CA GLN A 40 2.25 2.88 -7.73
C GLN A 40 1.32 1.87 -8.41
N SER A 41 1.59 1.48 -9.66
CA SER A 41 0.72 0.56 -10.39
C SER A 41 0.66 -0.83 -9.74
N THR A 42 1.72 -1.25 -9.06
CA THR A 42 1.75 -2.54 -8.37
C THR A 42 0.92 -2.50 -7.09
N LEU A 43 0.99 -1.42 -6.31
CA LEU A 43 0.18 -1.23 -5.11
C LEU A 43 -1.32 -1.06 -5.42
N GLU A 44 -1.66 -0.45 -6.55
CA GLU A 44 -3.04 -0.33 -7.02
C GLU A 44 -3.69 -1.69 -7.32
N ALA A 45 -2.90 -2.69 -7.71
CA ALA A 45 -3.38 -4.05 -7.97
C ALA A 45 -3.61 -4.89 -6.69
N ILE A 46 -3.19 -4.40 -5.53
CA ILE A 46 -3.35 -5.10 -4.24
C ILE A 46 -4.65 -4.65 -3.58
N ASP A 47 -5.70 -5.45 -3.69
CA ASP A 47 -6.99 -5.19 -3.05
C ASP A 47 -7.09 -5.68 -1.60
N ASP A 48 -6.10 -6.47 -1.17
CA ASP A 48 -6.04 -6.99 0.19
C ASP A 48 -5.60 -5.92 1.19
N ALA A 49 -6.43 -5.69 2.21
CA ALA A 49 -6.18 -4.65 3.19
C ALA A 49 -5.04 -5.02 4.16
N GLN A 50 -4.88 -6.30 4.47
CA GLN A 50 -3.84 -6.78 5.38
C GLN A 50 -2.46 -6.68 4.73
N GLY A 51 -2.33 -7.11 3.47
CA GLY A 51 -1.12 -6.98 2.69
C GLY A 51 -0.68 -5.53 2.51
N LEU A 52 -1.63 -4.59 2.36
CA LEU A 52 -1.31 -3.16 2.33
C LEU A 52 -0.76 -2.65 3.69
N ASP A 53 -1.29 -3.12 4.81
CA ASP A 53 -0.77 -2.75 6.15
C ASP A 53 0.63 -3.32 6.40
N GLU A 54 0.87 -4.58 5.97
CA GLU A 54 2.18 -5.22 6.01
C GLU A 54 3.19 -4.46 5.13
N LEU A 55 2.77 -4.01 3.95
CA LEU A 55 3.61 -3.20 3.06
C LEU A 55 3.89 -1.81 3.62
N LEU A 56 2.96 -1.20 4.34
CA LEU A 56 3.22 0.06 5.03
C LEU A 56 4.32 -0.11 6.09
N SER A 57 4.23 -1.18 6.88
CA SER A 57 5.29 -1.53 7.83
C SER A 57 6.62 -1.79 7.13
N ALA A 58 6.60 -2.54 6.02
CA ALA A 58 7.79 -2.81 5.23
C ALA A 58 8.42 -1.52 4.66
N ALA A 59 7.62 -0.58 4.14
CA ALA A 59 8.13 0.70 3.64
C ALA A 59 8.82 1.54 4.73
N VAL A 60 8.33 1.46 5.97
CA VAL A 60 8.91 2.14 7.14
C VAL A 60 10.20 1.46 7.64
N LEU A 61 10.35 0.16 7.41
CA LEU A 61 11.52 -0.61 7.86
C LEU A 61 12.59 -0.75 6.78
N ALA A 62 12.21 -0.78 5.51
CA ALA A 62 13.10 -1.01 4.38
C ALA A 62 14.23 0.02 4.34
N ASP A 63 15.48 -0.44 4.30
CA ASP A 63 16.66 0.41 4.11
C ASP A 63 16.94 0.68 2.62
N THR A 64 16.35 -0.12 1.72
CA THR A 64 16.54 -0.02 0.27
C THR A 64 15.25 -0.33 -0.49
N LEU A 65 15.22 0.02 -1.78
CA LEU A 65 14.10 -0.30 -2.67
C LEU A 65 13.96 -1.81 -2.90
N GLU A 66 15.07 -2.55 -2.91
CA GLU A 66 15.07 -4.01 -3.06
C GLU A 66 14.42 -4.69 -1.85
N ASP A 67 14.66 -4.18 -0.65
CA ASP A 67 14.05 -4.71 0.58
C ASP A 67 12.51 -4.58 0.53
N PHE A 68 12.03 -3.40 0.10
CA PHE A 68 10.60 -3.19 -0.13
C PHE A 68 10.04 -4.05 -1.28
N GLN A 69 10.78 -4.20 -2.38
CA GLN A 69 10.40 -5.05 -3.51
C GLN A 69 10.20 -6.51 -3.10
N ASN A 70 11.04 -7.02 -2.19
CA ASN A 70 10.93 -8.38 -1.66
C ASN A 70 9.66 -8.56 -0.81
N ALA A 71 9.34 -7.58 0.04
CA ALA A 71 8.08 -7.58 0.79
C ALA A 71 6.86 -7.52 -0.15
N LEU A 72 6.94 -6.73 -1.22
CA LEU A 72 5.90 -6.62 -2.24
C LEU A 72 5.67 -7.93 -3.00
N ASP A 73 6.74 -8.67 -3.33
CA ASP A 73 6.63 -10.00 -3.95
C ASP A 73 6.00 -11.02 -3.01
N ALA A 74 6.30 -10.94 -1.71
CA ALA A 74 5.73 -11.83 -0.69
C ALA A 74 4.21 -11.67 -0.53
N VAL A 75 3.71 -10.43 -0.59
CA VAL A 75 2.27 -10.13 -0.50
C VAL A 75 1.49 -10.51 -1.77
N ARG A 76 2.19 -10.66 -2.90
CA ARG A 76 1.58 -11.02 -4.20
C ARG A 76 1.46 -12.53 -4.45
N LYS A 77 2.14 -13.37 -3.66
CA LYS A 77 2.11 -14.84 -3.79
C LYS A 77 0.88 -15.45 -3.15
#